data_AF-A0A937SCI0-F1
#
_entry.id   AF-A0A937SCI0-F1
#
_cell.length_a   1.000
_cell.length_b   1.000
_cell.length_c   1.000
_cell.angle_alpha   90.00
_cell.angle_beta   90.00
_cell.angle_gamma   90.00
#
_symmetry.space_group_name_H-M   'P 1'
#
loop_
_entity.id
_entity.type
_entity.pdbx_description
1 polymer ?
#
loop_
_entity_poly.entity_id
_entity_poly.type
_entity_poly.pdbx_seq_one_letter_code
_entity_poly.pdbx_strand_id
1 'polypeptide(L)'
;MNGQQRLLLTMATGTGKTTVAFQISQKLWAMGWNATGEYRKPRILFLADRNVLVDDPILKDFAAFNEDVRHKIQGEVVKSREIYFAIYQAIAGDKNRPGIYREYSPGFFDLIFQCIFSDYN
;
A
#
# COMPACT_ATOMS: atom_id res chain seq x y z
N MET A 1 3.12 -22.07 15.64
CA MET A 1 3.85 -20.79 15.49
C MET A 1 2.81 -19.72 15.19
N ASN A 2 2.53 -18.82 16.14
CA ASN A 2 1.48 -17.82 15.97
C ASN A 2 1.95 -16.79 14.93
N GLY A 3 1.46 -16.91 13.69
CA GLY A 3 1.80 -16.01 12.60
C GLY A 3 1.42 -14.57 12.97
N GLN A 4 2.41 -13.73 13.28
CA GLN A 4 2.20 -12.33 13.60
C GLN A 4 1.59 -11.61 12.40
N GLN A 5 0.29 -11.36 12.46
CA GLN A 5 -0.47 -10.66 11.41
C GLN A 5 -0.24 -9.14 11.41
N ARG A 6 0.48 -8.60 12.39
CA ARG A 6 0.73 -7.17 12.55
C ARG A 6 2.17 -6.94 13.00
N LEU A 7 2.88 -6.14 12.21
CA LEU A 7 4.22 -5.66 12.50
C LEU A 7 4.18 -4.14 12.57
N LEU A 8 4.67 -3.56 13.66
CA LEU A 8 4.87 -2.12 13.77
C LEU A 8 6.36 -1.84 13.63
N LEU A 9 6.73 -1.07 12.61
CA LEU A 9 8.10 -0.64 12.37
C LEU A 9 8.26 0.84 12.75
N THR A 10 8.90 1.11 13.89
CA THR A 10 9.18 2.48 14.34
C THR A 10 10.53 2.93 13.80
N MET A 11 10.54 3.93 12.92
CA MET A 11 11.75 4.52 12.33
C MET A 11 11.75 6.04 12.52
N ALA A 12 12.92 6.61 12.82
CA ALA A 12 13.09 8.06 12.93
C ALA A 12 12.78 8.77 11.60
N THR A 13 12.36 10.04 11.65
CA THR A 13 12.11 10.85 10.45
C THR A 13 13.41 11.11 9.71
N GLY A 14 13.40 11.04 8.37
CA GLY A 14 14.60 11.20 7.54
C GLY A 14 15.45 9.94 7.35
N THR A 15 15.01 8.76 7.83
CA THR A 15 15.78 7.50 7.71
C THR A 15 15.30 6.59 6.58
N GLY A 16 14.58 7.12 5.58
CA GLY A 16 14.17 6.35 4.39
C GLY A 16 13.07 5.32 4.68
N LYS A 17 12.04 5.71 5.44
CA LYS A 17 10.88 4.84 5.73
C LYS A 17 10.24 4.30 4.44
N THR A 18 10.12 5.17 3.45
CA THR A 18 9.59 4.85 2.13
C THR A 18 10.45 3.80 1.43
N THR A 19 11.77 3.97 1.43
CA THR A 19 12.71 3.04 0.80
C THR A 19 12.65 1.66 1.43
N VAL A 20 12.57 1.58 2.76
CA VAL A 20 12.42 0.30 3.47
C VAL A 20 11.08 -0.35 3.15
N ALA A 21 9.98 0.41 3.17
CA ALA A 21 8.66 -0.11 2.81
C ALA A 21 8.62 -0.65 1.37
N PHE A 22 9.26 0.05 0.43
CA PHE A 22 9.44 -0.40 -0.95
C PHE A 22 10.23 -1.71 -1.03
N GLN A 23 11.41 -1.77 -0.41
CA GLN A 23 12.27 -2.97 -0.44
C GLN A 23 11.60 -4.20 0.17
N ILE A 24 10.86 -4.03 1.27
CA ILE A 24 10.07 -5.10 1.89
C ILE A 24 9.00 -5.57 0.91
N SER A 25 8.25 -4.64 0.33
CA SER A 25 7.18 -4.95 -0.62
C SER A 25 7.69 -5.69 -1.85
N GLN A 26 8.81 -5.24 -2.42
CA GLN A 26 9.45 -5.88 -3.57
C GLN A 26 9.89 -7.31 -3.26
N LYS A 27 10.50 -7.56 -2.10
CA LYS A 27 10.91 -8.90 -1.69
C LYS A 27 9.72 -9.83 -1.50
N LEU A 28 8.69 -9.39 -0.78
CA LEU A 28 7.48 -10.18 -0.54
C LEU A 28 6.73 -10.48 -1.83
N TRP A 29 6.63 -9.48 -2.72
CA TRP A 29 6.02 -9.65 -4.03
C TRP A 29 6.81 -10.63 -4.91
N ALA A 30 8.14 -10.51 -4.95
CA ALA A 30 9.00 -11.43 -5.70
C ALA A 30 8.84 -12.88 -5.21
N MET A 31 8.78 -13.09 -3.89
CA MET A 31 8.61 -14.39 -3.25
C MET A 31 7.19 -14.97 -3.39
N GLY A 32 6.19 -14.17 -3.77
CA GLY A 32 4.80 -14.62 -3.81
C GLY A 32 4.20 -14.86 -2.41
N TRP A 33 4.75 -14.22 -1.40
CA TRP A 33 4.21 -14.32 -0.03
C TRP A 33 2.84 -13.66 0.03
N ASN A 34 1.87 -14.27 0.72
CA ASN A 34 0.58 -13.68 1.03
C ASN A 34 0.04 -14.25 2.35
N ALA A 35 -0.96 -13.59 2.94
CA ALA A 35 -1.45 -13.93 4.27
C ALA A 35 -2.24 -15.26 4.31
N THR A 36 -2.74 -15.73 3.16
CA THR A 36 -3.57 -16.93 3.04
C THR A 36 -2.78 -18.19 2.66
N GLY A 37 -1.52 -18.04 2.24
CA GLY A 37 -0.69 -19.14 1.72
C GLY A 37 -1.11 -19.65 0.34
N GLU A 38 -1.99 -18.92 -0.35
CA GLU A 38 -2.48 -19.28 -1.68
C GLU A 38 -1.42 -19.07 -2.75
N TYR A 39 -1.58 -19.69 -3.94
CA TYR A 39 -0.68 -19.44 -5.07
C TYR A 39 -1.04 -18.13 -5.78
N ARG A 40 -0.75 -16.99 -5.14
CA ARG A 40 -0.96 -15.64 -5.67
C ARG A 40 0.06 -14.65 -5.14
N LYS A 41 0.24 -13.53 -5.85
CA LYS A 41 1.04 -12.40 -5.37
C LYS A 41 0.32 -11.70 -4.19
N PRO A 42 1.07 -11.06 -3.28
CA PRO A 42 0.49 -10.25 -2.22
C PRO A 42 -0.22 -9.03 -2.80
N ARG A 43 -1.32 -8.64 -2.15
CA ARG A 43 -2.01 -7.37 -2.35
C ARG A 43 -1.57 -6.40 -1.26
N ILE A 44 -0.80 -5.39 -1.64
CA ILE A 44 -0.16 -4.44 -0.73
C ILE A 44 -0.83 -3.07 -0.89
N LEU A 45 -1.22 -2.44 0.22
CA LEU A 45 -1.80 -1.10 0.23
C LEU A 45 -0.86 -0.10 0.91
N PHE A 46 -0.49 0.95 0.18
CA PHE A 46 0.19 2.13 0.71
C PHE A 46 -0.82 3.23 1.00
N LEU A 47 -0.93 3.61 2.27
CA LEU A 47 -1.76 4.72 2.74
C LEU A 47 -0.91 5.95 3.01
N ALA A 48 -1.33 7.08 2.47
CA ALA A 48 -0.74 8.39 2.74
C ALA A 48 -1.78 9.42 3.18
N ASP A 49 -1.33 10.48 3.84
CA ASP A 49 -2.24 11.54 4.28
C ASP A 49 -2.52 12.60 3.19
N ARG A 50 -1.64 12.79 2.20
CA ARG A 50 -1.75 13.85 1.17
C ARG A 50 -1.34 13.38 -0.23
N ASN A 51 -1.91 13.99 -1.28
CA ASN A 51 -1.62 13.66 -2.70
C ASN A 51 -0.14 13.77 -3.07
N VAL A 52 0.52 14.86 -2.66
CA VAL A 52 1.94 15.14 -2.99
C VAL A 52 2.88 14.02 -2.54
N LEU A 53 2.46 13.24 -1.54
CA LEU A 53 3.22 12.14 -0.96
C LEU A 53 3.06 10.83 -1.72
N VAL A 54 2.07 10.75 -2.61
CA VAL A 54 1.71 9.55 -3.35
C VAL A 54 2.24 9.63 -4.76
N ASP A 55 2.16 10.80 -5.40
CA ASP A 55 2.46 10.92 -6.82
C ASP A 55 3.96 10.77 -7.15
N ASP A 56 4.84 11.40 -6.37
CA ASP A 56 6.29 11.35 -6.63
C ASP A 56 6.92 9.96 -6.38
N PRO A 57 6.64 9.25 -5.27
CA PRO A 57 7.21 7.93 -5.01
C PRO A 57 6.65 6.85 -5.92
N ILE A 58 5.36 6.91 -6.28
CA ILE A 58 4.76 5.98 -7.26
C ILE A 58 5.50 6.05 -8.59
N LEU A 59 5.79 7.27 -9.04
CA LEU A 59 6.38 7.52 -10.35
C LEU A 59 7.89 7.24 -10.39
N LYS A 60 8.60 7.37 -9.25
CA LYS A 60 10.06 7.19 -9.19
C LYS A 60 10.48 5.85 -8.58
N ASP A 61 10.12 5.61 -7.33
CA ASP A 61 10.58 4.43 -6.58
C ASP A 61 9.84 3.16 -7.04
N PHE A 62 8.55 3.27 -7.30
CA PHE A 62 7.73 2.13 -7.69
C PHE A 62 7.74 1.84 -9.19
N ALA A 63 8.43 2.64 -10.01
CA ALA A 63 8.58 2.43 -11.45
C ALA A 63 9.19 1.06 -11.82
N ALA A 64 9.89 0.41 -10.87
CA ALA A 64 10.41 -0.94 -11.03
C ALA A 64 9.31 -2.02 -11.15
N PHE A 65 8.08 -1.74 -10.73
CA PHE A 65 6.93 -2.60 -11.03
C PHE A 65 6.35 -2.24 -12.41
N ASN A 66 5.66 -3.17 -13.07
CA ASN A 66 4.96 -2.80 -14.30
C ASN A 66 3.69 -1.98 -13.98
N GLU A 67 3.22 -1.15 -14.91
CA GLU A 67 2.02 -0.31 -14.71
C GLU A 67 0.76 -1.13 -14.45
N ASP A 68 0.66 -2.33 -15.03
CA ASP A 68 -0.44 -3.27 -14.86
C ASP A 68 -0.49 -3.93 -13.48
N VAL A 69 0.55 -3.76 -12.65
CA VAL A 69 0.64 -4.26 -11.28
C VAL A 69 0.19 -3.19 -10.27
N ARG A 70 0.31 -1.91 -10.63
CA ARG A 70 0.04 -0.76 -9.75
C ARG A 70 -1.36 -0.18 -9.96
N HIS A 71 -1.95 0.36 -8.90
CA HIS A 71 -3.20 1.10 -8.99
C HIS A 71 -3.33 2.16 -7.90
N LYS A 72 -3.67 3.39 -8.30
CA LYS A 72 -4.03 4.47 -7.38
C LYS A 72 -5.55 4.48 -7.22
N ILE A 73 -6.04 4.25 -6.00
CA ILE A 73 -7.47 4.26 -5.70
C ILE A 73 -7.95 5.72 -5.72
N GLN A 74 -8.73 6.07 -6.73
CA GLN A 74 -9.32 7.41 -6.93
C GLN A 74 -10.79 7.30 -7.33
N GLY A 75 -11.66 6.96 -6.38
CA GLY A 75 -13.10 6.91 -6.65
C GLY A 75 -13.59 5.63 -7.33
N GLU A 76 -12.72 4.90 -8.04
CA GLU A 76 -13.00 3.60 -8.66
C GLU A 76 -12.41 2.45 -7.85
N VAL A 77 -13.11 1.32 -7.83
CA VAL A 77 -12.68 0.09 -7.16
C VAL A 77 -12.16 -0.91 -8.18
N VAL A 78 -10.84 -1.04 -8.23
CA VAL A 78 -10.15 -2.08 -8.99
C VAL A 78 -9.64 -3.15 -8.02
N LYS A 79 -9.79 -4.42 -8.40
CA LYS A 79 -9.38 -5.59 -7.59
C LYS A 79 -8.39 -6.53 -8.29
N SER A 80 -8.02 -6.21 -9.54
CA SER A 80 -7.17 -7.03 -10.43
C SER A 80 -5.69 -6.67 -10.37
N ARG A 81 -5.26 -5.97 -9.31
CA ARG A 81 -3.92 -5.40 -9.15
C ARG A 81 -3.30 -5.92 -7.86
N GLU A 82 -1.99 -5.79 -7.72
CA GLU A 82 -1.24 -6.26 -6.55
C GLU A 82 -0.77 -5.11 -5.66
N ILE A 83 -0.43 -3.95 -6.24
CA ILE A 83 0.11 -2.82 -5.48
C ILE A 83 -0.85 -1.64 -5.57
N TYR A 84 -1.39 -1.25 -4.43
CA TYR A 84 -2.39 -0.21 -4.30
C TYR A 84 -1.82 0.99 -3.56
N PHE A 85 -2.19 2.18 -4.03
CA PHE A 85 -1.89 3.43 -3.39
C PHE A 85 -3.17 4.18 -3.13
N ALA A 86 -3.34 4.70 -1.92
CA ALA A 86 -4.51 5.47 -1.57
C ALA A 86 -4.18 6.58 -0.59
N ILE A 87 -4.95 7.66 -0.69
CA ILE A 87 -4.92 8.72 0.29
C ILE A 87 -6.00 8.42 1.30
N TYR A 88 -5.66 8.45 2.58
CA TYR A 88 -6.58 8.13 3.66
C TYR A 88 -7.89 8.90 3.51
N GLN A 89 -7.82 10.22 3.31
CA GLN A 89 -9.00 11.08 3.12
C GLN A 89 -9.82 10.76 1.86
N ALA A 90 -9.21 10.18 0.82
CA ALA A 90 -9.90 9.86 -0.44
C ALA A 90 -10.66 8.53 -0.38
N ILE A 91 -10.18 7.59 0.43
CA ILE A 91 -10.85 6.28 0.61
C ILE A 91 -11.70 6.23 1.87
N ALA A 92 -11.36 7.03 2.89
CA ALA A 92 -12.18 7.20 4.08
C ALA A 92 -13.47 7.91 3.66
N GLY A 93 -14.60 7.34 4.06
CA GLY A 93 -15.89 7.96 3.81
C GLY A 93 -16.02 9.26 4.59
N ASP A 94 -16.81 10.19 4.06
CA ASP A 94 -17.25 11.37 4.79
C ASP A 94 -18.70 11.19 5.26
N LYS A 95 -19.32 12.25 5.79
CA LYS A 95 -20.72 12.20 6.27
C LYS A 95 -21.73 11.86 5.17
N ASN A 96 -21.38 12.07 3.90
CA ASN A 96 -22.24 11.98 2.73
C ASN A 96 -21.85 10.86 1.76
N ARG A 97 -20.64 10.31 1.88
CA ARG A 97 -20.12 9.24 1.01
C ARG A 97 -19.61 8.07 1.86
N PRO A 98 -20.17 6.85 1.71
CA PRO A 98 -19.58 5.67 2.33
C PRO A 98 -18.16 5.45 1.81
N GLY A 99 -17.23 5.12 2.70
CA GLY A 99 -15.82 4.98 2.34
C GLY A 99 -15.60 3.84 1.36
N ILE A 100 -14.86 4.13 0.29
CA ILE A 100 -14.53 3.19 -0.80
C ILE A 100 -13.80 1.95 -0.25
N TYR A 101 -13.07 2.09 0.86
CA TYR A 101 -12.40 0.97 1.51
C TYR A 101 -13.35 -0.20 1.87
N ARG A 102 -14.66 0.07 2.06
CA ARG A 102 -15.67 -0.93 2.38
C ARG A 102 -16.01 -1.86 1.21
N GLU A 103 -15.67 -1.46 -0.01
CA GLU A 103 -15.88 -2.30 -1.20
C GLU A 103 -14.82 -3.40 -1.34
N TYR A 104 -13.74 -3.31 -0.57
CA TYR A 104 -12.74 -4.37 -0.41
C TYR A 104 -13.13 -5.31 0.74
N SER A 105 -13.07 -6.61 0.49
CA SER A 105 -13.39 -7.60 1.53
C SER A 105 -12.39 -7.54 2.69
N PRO A 106 -12.81 -7.84 3.93
CA PRO A 106 -11.88 -8.05 5.03
C PRO A 106 -10.84 -9.13 4.64
N GLY A 107 -9.55 -8.79 4.66
CA GLY A 107 -8.47 -9.67 4.20
C GLY A 107 -8.13 -9.58 2.71
N PHE A 108 -8.70 -8.60 1.97
CA PHE A 108 -8.31 -8.36 0.57
C PHE A 108 -6.83 -7.96 0.45
N PHE A 109 -6.35 -7.11 1.36
CA PHE A 109 -4.96 -6.70 1.44
C PHE A 109 -4.20 -7.60 2.40
N ASP A 110 -3.07 -8.13 1.96
CA ASP A 110 -2.15 -8.95 2.77
C ASP A 110 -1.25 -8.08 3.65
N LEU A 111 -0.96 -6.85 3.18
CA LEU A 111 -0.07 -5.92 3.88
C LEU A 111 -0.55 -4.48 3.67
N ILE A 112 -0.49 -3.68 4.74
CA ILE A 112 -0.84 -2.28 4.71
C ILE A 112 0.31 -1.48 5.32
N PHE A 113 0.86 -0.53 4.55
CA PHE A 113 1.82 0.44 5.03
C PHE A 113 1.12 1.78 5.26
N GLN A 114 1.26 2.32 6.47
CA GLN A 114 0.95 3.72 6.72
C GLN A 114 2.23 4.53 6.52
N CYS A 115 2.36 5.12 5.34
CA CYS A 115 3.55 5.87 4.95
C CYS A 115 3.36 7.36 5.26
N ILE A 116 4.20 7.87 6.16
CA ILE A 116 4.52 9.29 6.21
C ILE A 116 5.66 9.48 5.21
N PHE A 117 5.34 9.81 3.96
CA PHE A 117 6.37 10.23 3.01
C PHE A 117 6.83 11.63 3.47
N SER A 118 7.90 11.71 4.24
CA SER A 118 8.47 12.97 4.72
C SER A 118 9.96 13.04 4.38
N ASP A 119 10.36 12.41 3.28
CA ASP A 119 11.76 12.28 2.87
C ASP A 119 12.04 13.08 1.57
N TYR A 120 11.42 14.24 1.42
CA TYR A 120 11.87 15.27 0.46
C TYR A 120 11.88 16.63 1.14
N ASN A 121 13.09 17.10 1.43
CA ASN A 121 13.42 18.51 1.62
C ASN A 121 14.30 18.92 0.43
#